data_AF-A0A7C3H357-F1
#
_entry.id   AF-A0A7C3H357-F1
#
_cell.length_a   1.000
_cell.length_b   1.000
_cell.length_c   1.000
_cell.angle_alpha   90.00
_cell.angle_beta   90.00
_cell.angle_gamma   90.00
#
_symmetry.space_group_name_H-M   'P 1'
#
loop_
_entity.id
_entity.type
_entity.pdbx_description
1 polymer ?
#
loop_
_entity_poly.entity_id
_entity_poly.type
_entity_poly.pdbx_seq_one_letter_code
_entity_poly.pdbx_strand_id
1 'polypeptide(L)'
;MLNKRTLAAVSVALITFSTIFLAACSPAAEEGAAVPDTAVTANVGTNKTSPVVQAIVAETNVVEDVPATEAAVVPASQNVGDTAVTLNDDEIAGLLFMREEEKLARDVYLTLYDQWGVAVFQNISGSEQTHMDAVLAVLNQYNLADPAAGNEIGQFTDPALQALYDQLIAEGSQSVTDALAVGAAIEEIDILDLDERMAQTDNAAILRVYQQLEAGSENHLRAFVTNLERQTGASYQPQYMTQAQYEAIINSSIGNGNGRGGNGGGQGQGQGGKRGNGGNGRNTNS
;
A
#
# COMPACT_ATOMS: atom_id res chain seq x y z
N MET A 1 11.25 41.30 -2.42
CA MET A 1 9.87 40.94 -2.07
C MET A 1 9.71 39.46 -2.38
N LEU A 2 9.88 38.60 -1.37
CA LEU A 2 9.75 37.15 -1.50
C LEU A 2 8.28 36.78 -1.31
N ASN A 3 7.66 36.24 -2.35
CA ASN A 3 6.27 35.79 -2.29
C ASN A 3 6.19 34.51 -1.45
N LYS A 4 5.62 34.64 -0.26
CA LYS A 4 5.10 33.54 0.55
C LYS A 4 3.89 32.96 -0.19
N ARG A 5 4.05 31.82 -0.85
CA ARG A 5 2.92 30.99 -1.30
C ARG A 5 3.03 29.64 -0.60
N THR A 6 2.24 29.54 0.46
CA THR A 6 1.55 28.32 0.91
C THR A 6 2.32 27.02 0.82
N LEU A 7 3.08 26.69 1.87
CA LEU A 7 3.18 25.30 2.32
C LEU A 7 1.77 24.93 2.81
N ALA A 8 1.00 24.22 1.99
CA ALA A 8 -0.05 23.37 2.52
C ALA A 8 0.70 22.27 3.29
N ALA A 9 0.62 22.32 4.62
CA ALA A 9 1.12 21.24 5.45
C ALA A 9 0.22 20.03 5.17
N VAL A 10 0.73 19.08 4.38
CA VAL A 10 0.23 17.70 4.37
C VAL A 10 0.36 17.24 5.81
N SER A 11 -0.77 17.20 6.51
CA SER A 11 -0.79 16.97 7.93
C SER A 11 -0.70 15.48 8.14
N VAL A 12 0.52 14.92 8.04
CA VAL A 12 0.89 13.84 8.95
C VAL A 12 0.73 14.46 10.32
N ALA A 13 -0.44 14.24 10.91
CA ALA A 13 -0.76 14.75 12.22
C ALA A 13 0.31 14.13 13.13
N LEU A 14 1.30 14.95 13.49
CA LEU A 14 2.37 14.65 14.42
C LEU A 14 1.71 14.57 15.81
N ILE A 15 0.84 13.57 15.98
CA ILE A 15 0.09 13.29 17.18
C ILE A 15 0.99 12.38 17.99
N THR A 16 1.59 12.97 19.01
CA THR A 16 2.31 12.24 20.04
C THR A 16 1.36 11.18 20.62
N PHE A 17 1.67 9.89 20.40
CA PHE A 17 1.06 8.83 21.18
C PHE A 17 1.29 9.10 22.65
N SER A 18 0.21 9.37 23.38
CA SER A 18 0.28 9.39 24.84
C SER A 18 0.46 7.94 25.26
N THR A 19 1.71 7.54 25.53
CA THR A 19 2.03 6.25 26.13
C THR A 19 1.36 6.20 27.50
N ILE A 20 0.14 5.68 27.57
CA ILE A 20 -0.47 5.28 28.85
C ILE A 20 0.23 3.98 29.25
N PHE A 21 1.41 4.14 29.83
CA PHE A 21 2.04 3.09 30.63
C PHE A 21 1.13 2.83 31.83
N LEU A 22 0.36 1.74 31.80
CA LEU A 22 -0.14 1.15 33.04
C LEU A 22 1.07 0.58 33.79
N ALA A 23 1.64 1.38 34.68
CA ALA A 23 2.63 0.93 35.64
C ALA A 23 1.96 -0.04 36.63
N ALA A 24 2.05 -1.35 36.34
CA ALA A 24 1.82 -2.38 37.33
C ALA A 24 3.03 -2.42 38.28
N CYS A 25 2.83 -1.89 39.47
CA CYS A 25 3.79 -1.89 40.56
C CYS A 25 3.86 -3.30 41.20
N SER A 26 5.04 -3.95 41.21
CA SER A 26 5.48 -4.84 42.29
C SER A 26 6.97 -5.21 42.20
N PRO A 27 7.63 -5.52 43.34
CA PRO A 27 9.07 -5.29 43.52
C PRO A 27 9.98 -6.51 43.35
N ALA A 28 11.26 -6.14 43.14
CA ALA A 28 12.51 -6.87 42.98
C ALA A 28 12.75 -8.21 43.73
N ALA A 29 13.54 -9.08 43.06
CA ALA A 29 14.59 -9.89 43.68
C ALA A 29 15.70 -10.21 42.65
N GLU A 30 16.91 -10.39 43.17
CA GLU A 30 18.24 -10.14 42.59
C GLU A 30 18.87 -11.18 41.65
N GLU A 31 19.72 -10.65 40.75
CA GLU A 31 21.13 -10.97 40.42
C GLU A 31 21.67 -12.43 40.43
N GLY A 32 22.33 -12.83 39.33
CA GLY A 32 23.23 -13.99 39.30
C GLY A 32 23.82 -14.42 37.94
N ALA A 33 24.89 -13.75 37.51
CA ALA A 33 26.12 -14.26 36.82
C ALA A 33 26.10 -14.96 35.42
N ALA A 34 26.60 -14.22 34.42
CA ALA A 34 27.74 -14.47 33.51
C ALA A 34 28.10 -15.88 32.91
N VAL A 35 27.98 -15.97 31.57
CA VAL A 35 28.86 -16.45 30.43
C VAL A 35 30.00 -17.48 30.66
N PRO A 36 30.45 -18.30 29.65
CA PRO A 36 30.81 -17.86 28.28
C PRO A 36 30.52 -18.79 27.06
N ASP A 37 30.35 -18.13 25.92
CA ASP A 37 31.05 -18.27 24.62
C ASP A 37 31.40 -19.66 24.03
N THR A 38 30.84 -19.95 22.85
CA THR A 38 31.57 -20.64 21.77
C THR A 38 31.09 -20.19 20.40
N ALA A 39 31.98 -19.52 19.68
CA ALA A 39 31.93 -19.20 18.26
C ALA A 39 31.83 -20.45 17.36
N VAL A 40 31.01 -20.35 16.29
CA VAL A 40 31.08 -21.24 15.12
C VAL A 40 31.05 -20.40 13.85
N THR A 41 32.26 -20.16 13.35
CA THR A 41 32.71 -20.04 11.95
C THR A 41 31.75 -19.51 10.89
N ALA A 42 32.07 -18.31 10.42
CA ALA A 42 31.77 -17.82 9.09
C ALA A 42 32.30 -18.76 7.99
N ASN A 43 31.48 -19.00 6.96
CA ASN A 43 31.94 -19.57 5.70
C ASN A 43 31.66 -18.56 4.58
N VAL A 44 32.73 -17.86 4.18
CA VAL A 44 32.78 -16.96 3.04
C VAL A 44 32.84 -17.82 1.77
N GLY A 45 31.73 -17.87 1.04
CA GLY A 45 31.65 -18.47 -0.29
C GLY A 45 31.76 -17.40 -1.38
N THR A 46 32.98 -17.09 -1.81
CA THR A 46 33.24 -16.34 -3.03
C THR A 46 32.84 -17.15 -4.26
N ASN A 47 31.95 -16.62 -5.11
CA ASN A 47 31.88 -17.04 -6.51
C ASN A 47 31.65 -15.79 -7.37
N LYS A 48 32.76 -15.20 -7.84
CA LYS A 48 33.21 -15.28 -9.23
C LYS A 48 32.23 -14.64 -10.22
N THR A 49 32.51 -13.36 -10.42
CA THR A 49 32.39 -12.67 -11.70
C THR A 49 32.87 -13.54 -12.86
N SER A 50 32.12 -13.55 -13.95
CA SER A 50 32.64 -13.90 -15.27
C SER A 50 32.07 -12.93 -16.31
N PRO A 51 32.91 -12.27 -17.13
CA PRO A 51 32.50 -11.28 -18.11
C PRO A 51 32.28 -11.92 -19.49
N VAL A 52 31.30 -11.43 -20.25
CA VAL A 52 31.19 -11.59 -21.71
C VAL A 52 30.75 -10.23 -22.27
N VAL A 53 31.67 -9.35 -22.66
CA VAL A 53 32.28 -9.17 -24.00
C VAL A 53 31.35 -8.45 -25.01
N GLN A 54 31.76 -7.19 -25.29
CA GLN A 54 31.70 -6.40 -26.54
C GLN A 54 30.34 -6.15 -27.21
N ALA A 55 29.89 -4.90 -27.30
CA ALA A 55 30.37 -3.83 -28.20
C ALA A 55 30.09 -4.12 -29.68
N ILE A 56 29.05 -3.47 -30.20
CA ILE A 56 28.91 -3.15 -31.62
C ILE A 56 28.45 -1.69 -31.74
N VAL A 57 29.35 -0.91 -32.31
CA VAL A 57 29.20 0.46 -32.78
C VAL A 57 28.59 0.38 -34.18
N ALA A 58 27.59 1.20 -34.48
CA ALA A 58 27.35 1.70 -35.83
C ALA A 58 26.40 2.90 -35.78
N GLU A 59 27.01 4.09 -35.77
CA GLU A 59 26.41 5.28 -36.35
C GLU A 59 26.18 5.04 -37.85
N THR A 60 25.00 5.39 -38.35
CA THR A 60 24.86 5.81 -39.76
C THR A 60 23.82 6.92 -39.85
N ASN A 61 24.35 8.14 -39.94
CA ASN A 61 23.74 9.28 -40.60
C ASN A 61 23.48 8.91 -42.07
N VAL A 62 22.25 9.08 -42.55
CA VAL A 62 21.99 9.29 -43.98
C VAL A 62 21.02 10.47 -44.11
N VAL A 63 21.58 11.53 -44.68
CA VAL A 63 20.91 12.73 -45.16
C VAL A 63 20.47 12.41 -46.59
N GLU A 64 19.19 12.55 -46.92
CA GLU A 64 18.77 12.74 -48.31
C GLU A 64 17.79 13.91 -48.42
N ASP A 65 18.24 14.85 -49.25
CA ASP A 65 17.65 16.10 -49.73
C ASP A 65 16.81 15.81 -50.98
N VAL A 66 15.52 16.23 -50.98
CA VAL A 66 14.67 16.28 -52.19
C VAL A 66 13.70 17.48 -52.05
N PRO A 67 13.44 18.26 -53.11
CA PRO A 67 13.31 19.72 -53.02
C PRO A 67 11.88 20.25 -52.83
N ALA A 68 11.82 21.52 -52.49
CA ALA A 68 10.64 22.34 -52.29
C ALA A 68 9.87 22.68 -53.58
N THR A 69 8.54 22.61 -53.50
CA THR A 69 7.59 23.35 -54.36
C THR A 69 6.38 23.80 -53.54
N GLU A 70 6.23 25.12 -53.37
CA GLU A 70 4.99 25.88 -53.06
C GLU A 70 3.86 25.53 -54.06
N ALA A 71 2.55 25.70 -53.83
CA ALA A 71 1.72 26.14 -52.71
C ALA A 71 0.25 25.84 -53.10
N ALA A 72 -0.62 25.50 -52.13
CA ALA A 72 -2.06 25.74 -52.22
C ALA A 72 -2.69 25.69 -50.81
N VAL A 73 -3.32 26.79 -50.42
CA VAL A 73 -3.95 27.06 -49.13
C VAL A 73 -5.46 26.80 -49.24
N VAL A 74 -6.05 25.91 -48.41
CA VAL A 74 -7.39 26.08 -47.74
C VAL A 74 -7.71 24.89 -46.80
N PRO A 75 -8.58 25.05 -45.78
CA PRO A 75 -8.27 25.44 -44.41
C PRO A 75 -8.27 24.27 -43.40
N ALA A 76 -7.78 24.57 -42.20
CA ALA A 76 -7.73 23.71 -41.02
C ALA A 76 -9.06 23.02 -40.71
N SER A 77 -9.05 21.68 -40.71
CA SER A 77 -10.13 20.84 -40.20
C SER A 77 -9.70 20.25 -38.87
N GLN A 78 -10.22 20.86 -37.81
CA GLN A 78 -10.33 20.34 -36.44
C GLN A 78 -9.00 19.89 -35.81
N ASN A 79 -8.36 20.82 -35.09
CA ASN A 79 -7.66 20.46 -33.87
C ASN A 79 -8.67 19.71 -32.99
N VAL A 80 -8.64 18.38 -33.02
CA VAL A 80 -8.99 17.60 -31.84
C VAL A 80 -7.94 18.02 -30.84
N GLY A 81 -8.30 19.01 -30.00
CA GLY A 81 -7.52 19.32 -28.83
C GLY A 81 -7.43 18.03 -28.04
N ASP A 82 -6.30 17.36 -28.17
CA ASP A 82 -5.77 16.52 -27.11
C ASP A 82 -5.57 17.49 -25.95
N THR A 83 -6.64 17.69 -25.18
CA THR A 83 -6.58 18.42 -23.92
C THR A 83 -5.79 17.50 -23.02
N ALA A 84 -4.46 17.54 -23.14
CA ALA A 84 -3.57 16.95 -22.18
C ALA A 84 -3.99 17.54 -20.83
N VAL A 85 -4.70 16.73 -20.03
CA VAL A 85 -5.15 17.13 -18.70
C VAL A 85 -3.87 17.33 -17.91
N THR A 86 -3.47 18.57 -17.70
CA THR A 86 -2.33 18.90 -16.85
C THR A 86 -2.78 18.81 -15.41
N LEU A 87 -2.03 18.09 -14.58
CA LEU A 87 -2.30 18.02 -13.15
C LEU A 87 -2.09 19.39 -12.50
N ASN A 88 -2.90 19.67 -11.48
CA ASN A 88 -2.68 20.83 -10.62
C ASN A 88 -1.63 20.52 -9.53
N ASP A 89 -1.18 21.54 -8.81
CA ASP A 89 -0.11 21.41 -7.81
C ASP A 89 -0.49 20.45 -6.66
N ASP A 90 -1.76 20.42 -6.25
CA ASP A 90 -2.27 19.54 -5.17
C ASP A 90 -2.30 18.07 -5.64
N GLU A 91 -2.68 17.82 -6.89
CA GLU A 91 -2.66 16.48 -7.51
C GLU A 91 -1.23 15.93 -7.63
N ILE A 92 -0.29 16.79 -8.05
CA ILE A 92 1.13 16.42 -8.15
C ILE A 92 1.67 16.10 -6.75
N ALA A 93 1.44 16.99 -5.78
CA ALA A 93 1.89 16.78 -4.40
C ALA A 93 1.28 15.50 -3.81
N GLY A 94 0.00 15.25 -4.07
CA GLY A 94 -0.68 14.04 -3.62
C GLY A 94 -0.10 12.76 -4.19
N LEU A 95 0.13 12.70 -5.51
CA LEU A 95 0.70 11.50 -6.12
C LEU A 95 2.13 11.20 -5.64
N LEU A 96 2.94 12.24 -5.45
CA LEU A 96 4.30 12.09 -4.93
C LEU A 96 4.29 11.59 -3.49
N PHE A 97 3.39 12.11 -2.66
CA PHE A 97 3.24 11.68 -1.28
C PHE A 97 2.73 10.23 -1.20
N MET A 98 1.61 9.91 -1.86
CA MET A 98 1.06 8.54 -1.83
C MET A 98 2.07 7.51 -2.34
N ARG A 99 2.91 7.87 -3.31
CA ARG A 99 3.98 6.98 -3.78
C ARG A 99 4.95 6.57 -2.67
N GLU A 100 5.31 7.51 -1.79
CA GLU A 100 6.20 7.22 -0.66
C GLU A 100 5.46 6.69 0.58
N GLU A 101 4.18 7.01 0.76
CA GLU A 101 3.37 6.45 1.85
C GLU A 101 3.13 4.95 1.68
N GLU A 102 2.77 4.51 0.46
CA GLU A 102 2.66 3.09 0.12
C GLU A 102 4.00 2.36 0.28
N LYS A 103 5.11 3.06 -0.02
CA LYS A 103 6.46 2.56 0.26
C LYS A 103 6.71 2.40 1.76
N LEU A 104 6.24 3.34 2.57
CA LEU A 104 6.36 3.28 4.02
C LEU A 104 5.64 2.06 4.57
N ALA A 105 4.40 1.83 4.16
CA ALA A 105 3.65 0.63 4.55
C ALA A 105 4.43 -0.65 4.17
N ARG A 106 4.82 -0.77 2.89
CA ARG A 106 5.62 -1.91 2.39
C ARG A 106 6.88 -2.15 3.22
N ASP A 107 7.68 -1.10 3.43
CA ASP A 107 8.99 -1.20 4.05
C ASP A 107 8.89 -1.51 5.55
N VAL A 108 7.89 -0.95 6.25
CA VAL A 108 7.60 -1.31 7.64
C VAL A 108 7.20 -2.78 7.72
N TYR A 109 6.34 -3.26 6.83
CA TYR A 109 5.88 -4.65 6.85
C TYR A 109 6.99 -5.63 6.52
N LEU A 110 7.85 -5.33 5.54
CA LEU A 110 9.03 -6.16 5.27
C LEU A 110 9.95 -6.24 6.49
N THR A 111 10.23 -5.10 7.14
CA THR A 111 11.11 -5.04 8.31
C THR A 111 10.53 -5.79 9.51
N LEU A 112 9.24 -5.60 9.80
CA LEU A 112 8.57 -6.29 10.90
C LEU A 112 8.33 -7.78 10.62
N TYR A 113 8.20 -8.17 9.34
CA TYR A 113 8.20 -9.58 8.95
C TYR A 113 9.54 -10.24 9.25
N ASP A 114 10.65 -9.61 8.86
CA ASP A 114 11.99 -10.13 9.10
C ASP A 114 12.26 -10.31 10.61
N GLN A 115 11.73 -9.42 11.44
CA GLN A 115 11.88 -9.49 12.89
C GLN A 115 10.97 -10.53 13.55
N TRP A 116 9.68 -10.59 13.18
CA TRP A 116 8.68 -11.36 13.92
C TRP A 116 8.19 -12.62 13.22
N GLY A 117 8.44 -12.76 11.92
CA GLY A 117 8.02 -13.92 11.11
C GLY A 117 6.51 -14.06 10.94
N VAL A 118 5.72 -13.01 11.23
CA VAL A 118 4.26 -13.07 11.18
C VAL A 118 3.77 -12.90 9.74
N ALA A 119 3.15 -13.94 9.19
CA ALA A 119 2.78 -14.04 7.77
C ALA A 119 1.90 -12.89 7.24
N VAL A 120 1.12 -12.21 8.09
CA VAL A 120 0.29 -11.08 7.66
C VAL A 120 1.14 -9.95 7.07
N PHE A 121 2.31 -9.65 7.65
CA PHE A 121 3.21 -8.62 7.15
C PHE A 121 3.76 -8.96 5.76
N GLN A 122 4.22 -10.20 5.56
CA GLN A 122 4.70 -10.64 4.25
C GLN A 122 3.61 -10.55 3.18
N ASN A 123 2.40 -11.03 3.49
CA ASN A 123 1.30 -11.02 2.54
C ASN A 123 0.91 -9.59 2.15
N ILE A 124 0.75 -8.71 3.14
CA ILE A 124 0.31 -7.33 2.91
C ILE A 124 1.42 -6.51 2.23
N SER A 125 2.70 -6.71 2.57
CA SER A 125 3.80 -6.05 1.84
C SER A 125 3.79 -6.32 0.32
N GLY A 126 3.29 -7.49 -0.10
CA GLY A 126 3.08 -7.79 -1.51
C GLY A 126 1.93 -6.99 -2.15
N SER A 127 0.87 -6.73 -1.39
CA SER A 127 -0.20 -5.80 -1.78
C SER A 127 0.32 -4.37 -1.88
N GLU A 128 1.11 -3.91 -0.91
CA GLU A 128 1.67 -2.55 -0.94
C GLU A 128 2.62 -2.33 -2.11
N GLN A 129 3.37 -3.35 -2.52
CA GLN A 129 4.12 -3.26 -3.78
C GLN A 129 3.19 -3.03 -4.98
N THR A 130 2.00 -3.65 -4.98
CA THR A 130 1.01 -3.47 -6.04
C THR A 130 0.41 -2.06 -6.00
N HIS A 131 0.15 -1.50 -4.81
CA HIS A 131 -0.29 -0.12 -4.65
C HIS A 131 0.76 0.89 -5.13
N MET A 132 2.00 0.71 -4.68
CA MET A 132 3.17 1.44 -5.16
C MET A 132 3.24 1.45 -6.70
N ASP A 133 3.12 0.29 -7.34
CA ASP A 133 3.19 0.16 -8.80
C ASP A 133 2.02 0.87 -9.50
N ALA A 134 0.83 0.87 -8.89
CA ALA A 134 -0.34 1.59 -9.40
C ALA A 134 -0.12 3.12 -9.38
N VAL A 135 0.42 3.68 -8.29
CA VAL A 135 0.75 5.11 -8.21
C VAL A 135 1.87 5.46 -9.20
N LEU A 136 2.90 4.62 -9.32
CA LEU A 136 3.99 4.82 -10.28
C LEU A 136 3.49 4.87 -11.73
N ALA A 137 2.49 4.05 -12.08
CA ALA A 137 1.89 4.10 -13.41
C ALA A 137 1.27 5.47 -13.71
N VAL A 138 0.62 6.11 -12.71
CA VAL A 138 0.08 7.47 -12.84
C VAL A 138 1.20 8.50 -12.93
N LEU A 139 2.24 8.41 -12.10
CA LEU A 139 3.41 9.31 -12.19
C LEU A 139 4.03 9.28 -13.59
N ASN A 140 4.24 8.08 -14.14
CA ASN A 140 4.77 7.90 -15.49
C ASN A 140 3.84 8.46 -16.57
N GLN A 141 2.52 8.27 -16.44
CA GLN A 141 1.54 8.83 -17.37
C GLN A 141 1.65 10.36 -17.48
N TYR A 142 1.93 11.04 -16.36
CA TYR A 142 2.06 12.50 -16.31
C TYR A 142 3.52 12.99 -16.35
N ASN A 143 4.49 12.10 -16.64
CA ASN A 143 5.93 12.41 -16.68
C ASN A 143 6.47 13.06 -15.40
N LEU A 144 5.97 12.64 -14.24
CA LEU A 144 6.46 13.06 -12.93
C LEU A 144 7.65 12.17 -12.50
N ALA A 145 8.61 12.76 -11.80
CA ALA A 145 9.72 12.00 -11.22
C ALA A 145 9.23 11.10 -10.08
N ASP A 146 9.72 9.86 -10.01
CA ASP A 146 9.41 8.94 -8.91
C ASP A 146 10.23 9.31 -7.66
N PRO A 147 9.62 9.77 -6.56
CA PRO A 147 10.33 10.13 -5.33
C PRO A 147 10.92 8.92 -4.61
N ALA A 148 10.45 7.70 -4.91
CA ALA A 148 10.97 6.46 -4.33
C ALA A 148 12.12 5.84 -5.15
N ALA A 149 12.45 6.39 -6.32
CA ALA A 149 13.43 5.79 -7.21
C ALA A 149 14.85 5.81 -6.60
N GLY A 150 15.45 4.63 -6.46
CA GLY A 150 16.80 4.47 -5.91
C GLY A 150 16.88 4.49 -4.38
N ASN A 151 15.73 4.59 -3.70
CA ASN A 151 15.66 4.49 -2.25
C ASN A 151 15.61 3.01 -1.82
N GLU A 152 16.46 2.64 -0.86
CA GLU A 152 16.43 1.32 -0.23
C GLU A 152 15.26 1.21 0.79
N ILE A 153 15.09 0.02 1.40
CA ILE A 153 14.14 -0.18 2.50
C ILE A 153 14.43 0.84 3.62
N GLY A 154 13.39 1.55 4.05
CA GLY A 154 13.48 2.52 5.13
C GLY A 154 14.11 3.86 4.76
N GLN A 155 14.32 4.14 3.46
CA GLN A 155 14.79 5.44 2.96
C GLN A 155 13.66 6.19 2.25
N PHE A 156 13.46 7.46 2.61
CA PHE A 156 12.41 8.31 2.05
C PHE A 156 12.96 9.68 1.65
N THR A 157 12.46 10.20 0.54
CA THR A 157 12.74 11.56 0.07
C THR A 157 11.96 12.57 0.91
N ASP A 158 10.71 12.28 1.25
CA ASP A 158 9.93 13.07 2.20
C ASP A 158 10.43 12.86 3.64
N PRO A 159 10.89 13.93 4.33
CA PRO A 159 11.43 13.83 5.68
C PRO A 159 10.38 13.50 6.76
N ALA A 160 9.09 13.80 6.52
CA ALA A 160 8.02 13.42 7.44
C ALA A 160 7.77 11.92 7.38
N LEU A 161 7.77 11.33 6.18
CA LEU A 161 7.65 9.88 6.01
C LEU A 161 8.89 9.14 6.54
N GLN A 162 10.09 9.71 6.38
CA GLN A 162 11.28 9.15 7.03
C GLN A 162 11.14 9.09 8.55
N ALA A 163 10.68 10.19 9.18
CA ALA A 163 10.50 10.24 10.62
C ALA A 163 9.38 9.28 11.09
N LEU A 164 8.31 9.16 10.32
CA LEU A 164 7.22 8.25 10.60
C LEU A 164 7.69 6.78 10.51
N TYR A 165 8.46 6.42 9.49
CA TYR A 165 9.06 5.10 9.38
C TYR A 165 9.92 4.77 10.62
N ASP A 166 10.84 5.66 10.99
CA ASP A 166 11.72 5.45 12.14
C ASP A 166 10.93 5.24 13.43
N GLN A 167 9.85 6.01 13.63
CA GLN A 167 8.95 5.87 14.76
C GLN A 167 8.22 4.53 14.76
N LEU A 168 7.61 4.14 13.64
CA LEU A 168 6.81 2.92 13.53
C LEU A 168 7.68 1.66 13.69
N ILE A 169 8.92 1.68 13.18
CA ILE A 169 9.89 0.61 13.42
C ILE A 169 10.24 0.55 14.90
N ALA A 170 10.55 1.68 15.54
CA ALA A 170 10.87 1.70 16.97
C ALA A 170 9.72 1.13 17.82
N GLU A 171 8.47 1.48 17.49
CA GLU A 171 7.29 1.00 18.18
C GLU A 171 7.02 -0.49 17.92
N GLY A 172 6.94 -0.89 16.65
CA GLY A 172 6.63 -2.26 16.24
C GLY A 172 7.73 -3.25 16.59
N SER A 173 8.94 -2.79 16.89
CA SER A 173 10.05 -3.63 17.34
C SER A 173 9.94 -4.04 18.82
N GLN A 174 9.00 -3.49 19.59
CA GLN A 174 8.87 -3.78 21.02
C GLN A 174 8.26 -5.16 21.29
N SER A 175 7.20 -5.53 20.57
CA SER A 175 6.54 -6.82 20.68
C SER A 175 5.72 -7.15 19.44
N VAL A 176 5.32 -8.42 19.27
CA VAL A 176 4.40 -8.82 18.20
C VAL A 176 3.05 -8.09 18.30
N THR A 177 2.58 -7.81 19.53
CA THR A 177 1.36 -7.03 19.76
C THR A 177 1.51 -5.62 19.21
N ASP A 178 2.62 -4.94 19.54
CA ASP A 178 2.89 -3.58 19.06
C ASP A 178 3.10 -3.57 17.54
N ALA A 179 3.78 -4.58 16.98
CA ALA A 179 3.96 -4.72 15.54
C ALA A 179 2.62 -4.81 14.80
N LEU A 180 1.68 -5.63 15.29
CA LEU A 180 0.36 -5.79 14.67
C LEU A 180 -0.50 -4.54 14.85
N ALA A 181 -0.35 -3.82 15.96
CA ALA A 181 -0.98 -2.53 16.18
C ALA A 181 -0.43 -1.45 15.24
N VAL A 182 0.89 -1.40 15.04
CA VAL A 182 1.56 -0.55 14.03
C VAL A 182 1.05 -0.87 12.62
N GLY A 183 0.85 -2.15 12.31
CA GLY A 183 0.21 -2.58 11.07
C GLY A 183 -1.14 -1.90 10.85
N ALA A 184 -2.06 -2.04 11.82
CA ALA A 184 -3.36 -1.39 11.76
C ALA A 184 -3.30 0.15 11.74
N ALA A 185 -2.37 0.75 12.48
CA ALA A 185 -2.18 2.20 12.55
C ALA A 185 -1.80 2.81 11.19
N ILE A 186 -0.91 2.15 10.45
CA ILE A 186 -0.51 2.57 9.10
C ILE A 186 -1.73 2.59 8.17
N GLU A 187 -2.58 1.56 8.22
CA GLU A 187 -3.77 1.48 7.38
C GLU A 187 -4.80 2.55 7.74
N GLU A 188 -4.88 2.98 9.00
CA GLU A 188 -5.72 4.13 9.35
C GLU A 188 -5.21 5.43 8.73
N ILE A 189 -3.90 5.65 8.78
CA ILE A 189 -3.27 6.85 8.22
C ILE A 189 -3.49 6.87 6.71
N ASP A 190 -3.22 5.77 6.03
CA ASP A 190 -3.38 5.64 4.58
C ASP A 190 -4.83 5.89 4.12
N ILE A 191 -5.82 5.32 4.81
CA ILE A 191 -7.25 5.58 4.51
C ILE A 191 -7.60 7.06 4.68
N LEU A 192 -7.13 7.71 5.75
CA LEU A 192 -7.42 9.11 6.01
C LEU A 192 -6.77 10.04 4.98
N ASP A 193 -5.52 9.77 4.60
CA ASP A 193 -4.79 10.52 3.59
C ASP A 193 -5.41 10.35 2.20
N LEU A 194 -5.86 9.13 1.85
CA LEU A 194 -6.60 8.86 0.62
C LEU A 194 -7.93 9.60 0.57
N ASP A 195 -8.70 9.58 1.67
CA ASP A 195 -9.96 10.33 1.81
C ASP A 195 -9.74 11.83 1.58
N GLU A 196 -8.71 12.41 2.21
CA GLU A 196 -8.35 13.81 2.06
C GLU A 196 -7.99 14.14 0.61
N ARG A 197 -7.14 13.32 -0.03
CA ARG A 197 -6.64 13.57 -1.39
C ARG A 197 -7.71 13.38 -2.45
N MET A 198 -8.59 12.40 -2.29
CA MET A 198 -9.73 12.22 -3.20
C MET A 198 -10.68 13.43 -3.18
N ALA A 199 -10.79 14.14 -2.06
CA ALA A 199 -11.57 15.38 -1.99
C ALA A 199 -10.93 16.57 -2.73
N GLN A 200 -9.65 16.46 -3.13
CA GLN A 200 -8.86 17.52 -3.75
C GLN A 200 -8.70 17.37 -5.28
N THR A 201 -9.24 16.30 -5.87
CA THR A 201 -9.09 16.01 -7.31
C THR A 201 -10.42 15.62 -7.95
N ASP A 202 -10.61 16.04 -9.21
CA ASP A 202 -11.66 15.52 -10.09
C ASP A 202 -11.07 14.66 -11.24
N ASN A 203 -9.76 14.42 -11.22
CA ASN A 203 -9.06 13.63 -12.22
C ASN A 203 -9.43 12.14 -12.08
N ALA A 204 -10.18 11.64 -13.06
CA ALA A 204 -10.70 10.28 -13.05
C ALA A 204 -9.61 9.19 -12.96
N ALA A 205 -8.39 9.45 -13.44
CA ALA A 205 -7.29 8.49 -13.35
C ALA A 205 -6.75 8.41 -11.91
N ILE A 206 -6.57 9.55 -11.26
CA ILE A 206 -6.12 9.64 -9.85
C ILE A 206 -7.18 9.04 -8.92
N LEU A 207 -8.44 9.47 -9.07
CA LEU A 207 -9.55 8.96 -8.26
C LEU A 207 -9.68 7.43 -8.34
N ARG A 208 -9.49 6.86 -9.53
CA ARG A 208 -9.56 5.41 -9.71
C ARG A 208 -8.47 4.67 -8.93
N VAL A 209 -7.25 5.19 -8.93
CA VAL A 209 -6.15 4.59 -8.18
C VAL A 209 -6.38 4.75 -6.69
N TYR A 210 -6.70 5.95 -6.20
CA TYR A 210 -6.93 6.18 -4.77
C TYR A 210 -8.08 5.33 -4.21
N GLN A 211 -9.19 5.17 -4.93
CA GLN A 211 -10.28 4.28 -4.52
C GLN A 211 -9.87 2.80 -4.47
N GLN A 212 -8.91 2.39 -5.31
CA GLN A 212 -8.41 1.02 -5.29
C GLN A 212 -7.50 0.80 -4.08
N LEU A 213 -6.61 1.76 -3.81
CA LEU A 213 -5.73 1.75 -2.64
C LEU A 213 -6.56 1.72 -1.36
N GLU A 214 -7.51 2.64 -1.20
CA GLU A 214 -8.37 2.73 0.00
C GLU A 214 -9.09 1.41 0.30
N ALA A 215 -9.66 0.79 -0.74
CA ALA A 215 -10.31 -0.51 -0.59
C ALA A 215 -9.32 -1.62 -0.18
N GLY A 216 -8.05 -1.54 -0.62
CA GLY A 216 -6.95 -2.39 -0.18
C GLY A 216 -6.64 -2.16 1.29
N SER A 217 -6.42 -0.91 1.69
CA SER A 217 -6.05 -0.49 3.04
C SER A 217 -7.14 -0.83 4.06
N GLU A 218 -8.42 -0.72 3.71
CA GLU A 218 -9.50 -1.24 4.55
C GLU A 218 -9.41 -2.75 4.79
N ASN A 219 -9.05 -3.53 3.76
CA ASN A 219 -8.87 -4.97 3.89
C ASN A 219 -7.65 -5.31 4.74
N HIS A 220 -6.58 -4.54 4.61
CA HIS A 220 -5.38 -4.69 5.42
C HIS A 220 -5.65 -4.34 6.89
N LEU A 221 -6.38 -3.25 7.17
CA LEU A 221 -6.81 -2.89 8.52
C LEU A 221 -7.59 -4.05 9.17
N ARG A 222 -8.59 -4.60 8.46
CA ARG A 222 -9.33 -5.79 8.92
C ARG A 222 -8.40 -6.98 9.18
N ALA A 223 -7.40 -7.19 8.32
CA ALA A 223 -6.44 -8.29 8.46
C ALA A 223 -5.51 -8.11 9.66
N PHE A 224 -4.98 -6.91 9.91
CA PHE A 224 -4.14 -6.62 11.07
C PHE A 224 -4.92 -6.75 12.38
N VAL A 225 -6.12 -6.16 12.46
CA VAL A 225 -7.00 -6.27 13.64
C VAL A 225 -7.32 -7.74 13.95
N THR A 226 -7.68 -8.53 12.93
CA THR A 226 -7.96 -9.96 13.10
C THR A 226 -6.72 -10.73 13.57
N ASN A 227 -5.54 -10.40 13.04
CA ASN A 227 -4.30 -11.06 13.44
C ASN A 227 -3.87 -10.68 14.86
N LEU A 228 -4.05 -9.41 15.25
CA LEU A 228 -3.81 -8.93 16.61
C LEU A 228 -4.63 -9.76 17.60
N GLU A 229 -5.95 -9.80 17.43
CA GLU A 229 -6.84 -10.55 18.32
C GLU A 229 -6.49 -12.04 18.35
N ARG A 230 -6.27 -12.65 17.19
CA ARG A 230 -5.99 -14.09 17.10
C ARG A 230 -4.66 -14.49 17.74
N GLN A 231 -3.63 -13.65 17.63
CA GLN A 231 -2.28 -14.02 18.08
C GLN A 231 -1.99 -13.59 19.51
N THR A 232 -2.62 -12.52 19.98
CA THR A 232 -2.30 -11.91 21.28
C THR A 232 -3.48 -11.89 22.25
N GLY A 233 -4.71 -12.05 21.73
CA GLY A 233 -5.95 -11.87 22.50
C GLY A 233 -6.30 -10.39 22.75
N ALA A 234 -5.50 -9.45 22.26
CA ALA A 234 -5.78 -8.02 22.40
C ALA A 234 -6.74 -7.53 21.31
N SER A 235 -7.66 -6.63 21.68
CA SER A 235 -8.49 -5.90 20.72
C SER A 235 -7.80 -4.62 20.31
N TYR A 236 -7.87 -4.29 19.01
CA TYR A 236 -7.36 -3.01 18.52
C TYR A 236 -8.31 -1.87 18.89
N GLN A 237 -7.75 -0.69 19.15
CA GLN A 237 -8.49 0.57 19.35
C GLN A 237 -7.96 1.58 18.34
N PRO A 238 -8.83 2.23 17.54
CA PRO A 238 -8.38 3.14 16.51
C PRO A 238 -7.65 4.33 17.12
N GLN A 239 -6.56 4.72 16.49
CA GLN A 239 -5.63 5.71 17.04
C GLN A 239 -5.71 7.05 16.29
N TYR A 240 -6.07 7.01 15.01
CA TYR A 240 -6.07 8.16 14.11
C TYR A 240 -7.47 8.45 13.58
N MET A 241 -8.17 7.43 13.10
CA MET A 241 -9.54 7.56 12.62
C MET A 241 -10.53 7.56 13.78
N THR A 242 -11.71 8.13 13.53
CA THR A 242 -12.76 8.12 14.55
C THR A 242 -13.25 6.70 14.80
N GLN A 243 -13.70 6.44 16.04
CA GLN A 243 -14.31 5.16 16.40
C GLN A 243 -15.44 4.76 15.43
N ALA A 244 -16.23 5.72 14.96
CA ALA A 244 -17.34 5.45 14.03
C ALA A 244 -16.86 5.04 12.62
N GLN A 245 -15.81 5.67 12.10
CA GLN A 245 -15.20 5.27 10.82
C GLN A 245 -14.60 3.87 10.92
N TYR A 246 -13.82 3.62 11.99
CA TYR A 246 -13.26 2.31 12.28
C TYR A 246 -14.33 1.22 12.35
N GLU A 247 -15.40 1.44 13.13
CA GLU A 247 -16.49 0.48 13.24
C GLU A 247 -17.21 0.24 11.91
N ALA A 248 -17.33 1.27 11.06
CA ALA A 248 -17.91 1.10 9.73
C ALA A 248 -17.05 0.17 8.86
N ILE A 249 -15.72 0.30 8.92
CA ILE A 249 -14.77 -0.52 8.16
C ILE A 249 -14.71 -1.95 8.70
N ILE A 250 -14.63 -2.13 10.03
CA ILE A 250 -14.50 -3.46 10.63
C ILE A 250 -15.79 -4.29 10.50
N ASN A 251 -16.96 -3.64 10.54
CA ASN A 251 -18.24 -4.34 10.42
C ASN A 251 -18.74 -4.48 8.98
N SER A 252 -18.08 -3.87 7.99
CA SER A 252 -18.45 -4.06 6.59
C SER A 252 -17.99 -5.43 6.09
N SER A 253 -18.76 -6.03 5.18
CA SER A 253 -18.32 -7.24 4.49
C SER A 253 -17.10 -6.93 3.63
N ILE A 254 -16.08 -7.81 3.62
CA ILE A 254 -14.88 -7.71 2.78
C ILE A 254 -15.28 -7.26 1.36
N GLY A 255 -14.96 -6.01 1.05
CA GLY A 255 -15.29 -5.40 -0.22
C GLY A 255 -14.40 -5.97 -1.31
N ASN A 256 -14.91 -6.95 -2.06
CA ASN A 256 -14.39 -7.16 -3.41
C ASN A 256 -14.81 -5.94 -4.24
N GLY A 257 -13.85 -5.13 -4.68
CA GLY A 257 -14.05 -4.03 -5.62
C GLY A 257 -14.70 -4.52 -6.93
N ASN A 258 -16.02 -4.64 -6.92
CA ASN A 258 -16.96 -4.60 -8.04
C ASN A 258 -18.36 -4.99 -7.54
N GLY A 259 -19.14 -3.99 -7.14
CA GLY A 259 -20.50 -4.17 -6.65
C GLY A 259 -21.48 -3.09 -7.13
N ARG A 260 -21.33 -2.59 -8.36
CA ARG A 260 -22.41 -1.81 -8.98
C ARG A 260 -23.62 -2.70 -9.24
N GLY A 261 -24.68 -2.48 -8.47
CA GLY A 261 -26.08 -2.59 -8.88
C GLY A 261 -26.57 -3.93 -9.41
N GLY A 262 -27.14 -4.75 -8.53
CA GLY A 262 -27.87 -5.97 -8.89
C GLY A 262 -29.22 -6.04 -8.18
N ASN A 263 -30.13 -5.14 -8.51
CA ASN A 263 -31.55 -5.29 -8.16
C ASN A 263 -32.12 -6.46 -9.00
N GLY A 264 -32.10 -7.67 -8.45
CA GLY A 264 -32.59 -8.89 -9.12
C GLY A 264 -33.54 -9.65 -8.21
N GLY A 265 -34.84 -9.45 -8.41
CA GLY A 265 -35.91 -9.96 -7.55
C GLY A 265 -35.95 -11.48 -7.42
N GLY A 266 -35.89 -11.95 -6.17
CA GLY A 266 -36.26 -13.31 -5.80
C GLY A 266 -37.78 -13.45 -5.69
N GLN A 267 -38.43 -13.84 -6.78
CA GLN A 267 -39.75 -14.48 -6.70
C GLN A 267 -39.54 -15.99 -6.67
N GLY A 268 -39.58 -16.55 -5.45
CA GLY A 268 -39.68 -17.98 -5.23
C GLY A 268 -41.01 -18.50 -5.76
N GLN A 269 -40.97 -19.36 -6.79
CA GLN A 269 -42.10 -20.20 -7.16
C GLN A 269 -41.86 -21.61 -6.64
N GLY A 270 -42.60 -21.95 -5.59
CA GLY A 270 -42.86 -23.34 -5.21
C GLY A 270 -43.84 -23.98 -6.19
N GLN A 271 -43.53 -25.21 -6.59
CA GLN A 271 -44.41 -26.26 -7.12
C GLN A 271 -43.49 -27.50 -7.25
N GLY A 272 -43.64 -28.62 -6.53
CA GLY A 272 -44.87 -29.30 -6.14
C GLY A 272 -45.25 -30.31 -7.23
N GLY A 273 -44.70 -31.53 -7.22
CA GLY A 273 -45.26 -32.60 -8.07
C GLY A 273 -44.42 -33.84 -8.39
N LYS A 274 -44.62 -34.90 -7.59
CA LYS A 274 -44.89 -36.31 -7.99
C LYS A 274 -43.80 -37.20 -8.65
N ARG A 275 -43.47 -38.24 -7.85
CA ARG A 275 -43.63 -39.71 -8.08
C ARG A 275 -42.87 -40.43 -9.21
N GLY A 276 -42.19 -41.52 -8.80
CA GLY A 276 -41.91 -42.74 -9.58
C GLY A 276 -40.55 -43.35 -9.21
N ASN A 277 -40.46 -44.25 -8.22
CA ASN A 277 -40.65 -45.71 -8.27
C ASN A 277 -39.45 -46.50 -8.83
N GLY A 278 -38.99 -47.47 -8.03
CA GLY A 278 -38.11 -48.58 -8.41
C GLY A 278 -36.62 -48.29 -8.17
N GLY A 279 -35.87 -49.05 -7.40
CA GLY A 279 -36.13 -50.30 -6.72
C GLY A 279 -34.81 -50.91 -6.27
N ASN A 280 -34.87 -51.62 -5.15
CA ASN A 280 -34.07 -52.80 -4.82
C ASN A 280 -32.56 -52.67 -4.46
N GLY A 281 -32.19 -53.39 -3.40
CA GLY A 281 -30.80 -53.83 -3.13
C GLY A 281 -30.24 -53.50 -1.75
N ARG A 282 -30.69 -54.23 -0.71
CA ARG A 282 -29.90 -54.46 0.51
C ARG A 282 -28.69 -55.35 0.19
N ASN A 283 -27.51 -55.06 0.74
CA ASN A 283 -26.66 -55.98 1.54
C ASN A 283 -25.33 -55.27 1.92
N THR A 284 -25.12 -54.88 3.17
CA THR A 284 -24.42 -55.58 4.28
C THR A 284 -22.89 -55.58 4.22
N ASN A 285 -22.33 -55.07 5.33
CA ASN A 285 -21.13 -55.54 6.05
C ASN A 285 -19.77 -55.44 5.33
N SER A 286 -18.91 -54.51 5.77
CA SER A 286 -17.93 -54.65 6.86
C SER A 286 -17.19 -53.33 7.08
#